data_AF-A0A850B8L6-F1
#
_entry.id   AF-A0A850B8L6-F1
#
_cell.length_a   1.000
_cell.length_b   1.000
_cell.length_c   1.000
_cell.angle_alpha   90.00
_cell.angle_beta   90.00
_cell.angle_gamma   90.00
#
_symmetry.space_group_name_H-M   'P 1'
#
loop_
_entity.id
_entity.type
_entity.pdbx_description
1 polymer ?
#
loop_
_entity_poly.entity_id
_entity_poly.type
_entity_poly.pdbx_seq_one_letter_code
_entity_poly.pdbx_strand_id
1 'polypeptide(L)'
;MLVLADYALGGRDWPRYLNSLHQARDHKGAAATDRELSDWNRALRGARNDRERVAEVSSRIRRMGLGWYELVALTALYENNGNDVRARRFRALALASTDRLTAVVLTAIAVGLLGVVAWLACGVYLIRSGWQRLRNRVNAESPDELTGNRLLFAGAMFFASLLTLRLIGPNIAAWIGGSYHGEVRRLLIVGASVSMNILAILPAMAVVSSTKSEPRSGYALVRLVRIKPIHDIGYALVGHSMALPALALSLLISSLLFRADEGGMNPAVLEFAEATRLSTRMLLFGAAVILAPMIEEIVFRGILLRGLQSRYGFLSSAVITSAIFAILHPQLPMGFLSIFTLGLVFSTLVGLTGSLWPAILAHGINNALVFVYLALYLGV
;
A
#
# COMPACT_ATOMS: atom_id res chain seq x y z
N MET A 1 2.12 21.07 -0.69
CA MET A 1 2.69 20.84 -2.05
C MET A 1 3.19 22.13 -2.72
N LEU A 2 2.45 23.25 -2.72
CA LEU A 2 2.94 24.50 -3.34
C LEU A 2 4.19 25.11 -2.66
N VAL A 3 4.26 25.10 -1.32
CA VAL A 3 5.48 25.45 -0.54
C VAL A 3 6.70 24.62 -1.01
N LEU A 4 6.46 23.33 -1.27
CA LEU A 4 7.47 22.33 -1.59
C LEU A 4 7.98 22.49 -3.03
N ALA A 5 7.08 22.79 -3.97
CA ALA A 5 7.44 23.06 -5.36
C ALA A 5 8.24 24.37 -5.49
N ASP A 6 7.83 25.43 -4.79
CA ASP A 6 8.55 26.71 -4.82
C ASP A 6 9.95 26.59 -4.22
N TYR A 7 10.09 25.95 -3.04
CA TYR A 7 11.41 25.75 -2.44
C TYR A 7 12.33 24.85 -3.28
N ALA A 8 11.82 23.74 -3.83
CA ALA A 8 12.60 22.81 -4.64
C ALA A 8 13.06 23.40 -5.99
N LEU A 9 12.31 24.37 -6.54
CA LEU A 9 12.64 25.06 -7.79
C LEU A 9 13.50 26.33 -7.57
N GLY A 10 13.97 26.58 -6.34
CA GLY A 10 14.78 27.77 -6.02
C GLY A 10 13.97 29.06 -5.88
N GLY A 11 12.64 28.95 -5.74
CA GLY A 11 11.75 30.05 -5.43
C GLY A 11 11.95 30.59 -4.00
N ARG A 12 11.62 31.87 -3.81
CA ARG A 12 11.76 32.59 -2.53
C ARG A 12 10.43 32.81 -1.82
N ASP A 13 9.32 32.32 -2.38
CA ASP A 13 7.96 32.56 -1.94
C ASP A 13 7.41 31.47 -0.99
N TRP A 14 8.17 30.40 -0.77
CA TRP A 14 7.88 29.35 0.21
C TRP A 14 7.46 29.86 1.61
N PRO A 15 7.98 30.98 2.17
CA PRO A 15 7.49 31.52 3.44
C PRO A 15 6.06 32.05 3.34
N ARG A 16 5.67 32.58 2.17
CA ARG A 16 4.33 33.09 1.89
C ARG A 16 3.32 31.95 1.77
N TYR A 17 3.72 30.85 1.15
CA TYR A 17 2.90 29.64 1.07
C TYR A 17 2.71 28.95 2.44
N LEU A 18 3.72 29.01 3.33
CA LEU A 18 3.57 28.58 4.73
C LEU A 18 2.52 29.40 5.48
N ASN A 19 2.51 30.72 5.28
CA ASN A 19 1.48 31.59 5.83
C ASN A 19 0.08 31.31 5.23
N SER A 20 -0.02 30.83 3.99
CA SER A 20 -1.33 30.48 3.41
C SER A 20 -1.93 29.18 3.99
N LEU A 21 -1.10 28.26 4.51
CA LEU A 21 -1.56 27.07 5.24
C LEU A 21 -2.21 27.42 6.59
N HIS A 22 -1.85 28.57 7.16
CA HIS A 22 -2.42 29.13 8.40
C HIS A 22 -3.90 29.52 8.19
N GLN A 23 -4.24 30.11 7.03
CA GLN A 23 -5.60 30.57 6.72
C GLN A 23 -6.57 29.44 6.36
N ALA A 24 -6.08 28.31 5.83
CA ALA A 24 -6.93 27.18 5.43
C ALA A 24 -7.43 26.31 6.61
N ARG A 25 -7.00 26.61 7.85
CA ARG A 25 -7.21 25.73 9.02
C ARG A 25 -7.88 26.40 10.22
N ASP A 26 -8.55 27.53 10.01
CA ASP A 26 -9.25 28.35 11.02
C ASP A 26 -10.40 27.64 11.78
N HIS A 27 -10.62 26.34 11.56
CA HIS A 27 -11.63 25.55 12.26
C HIS A 27 -11.00 24.36 12.99
N LYS A 28 -10.61 24.65 14.25
CA LYS A 28 -10.21 23.74 15.36
C LYS A 28 -8.74 23.28 15.35
N GLY A 29 -7.91 23.94 16.18
CA GLY A 29 -6.58 23.47 16.60
C GLY A 29 -5.41 24.47 16.59
N ALA A 30 -5.67 25.78 16.51
CA ALA A 30 -4.66 26.81 16.25
C ALA A 30 -3.54 26.91 17.31
N ALA A 31 -3.85 26.88 18.61
CA ALA A 31 -2.91 27.27 19.66
C ALA A 31 -1.64 26.37 19.81
N ALA A 32 -1.74 25.07 19.53
CA ALA A 32 -0.60 24.16 19.61
C ALA A 32 0.33 24.29 18.40
N THR A 33 -0.26 24.42 17.21
CA THR A 33 0.44 24.57 15.93
C THR A 33 1.11 25.95 15.84
N ASP A 34 0.47 27.01 16.34
CA ASP A 34 1.01 28.37 16.38
C ASP A 34 2.21 28.50 17.31
N ARG A 35 2.18 27.80 18.46
CA ARG A 35 3.35 27.69 19.33
C ARG A 35 4.48 26.95 18.64
N GLU A 36 4.18 25.82 18.00
CA GLU A 36 5.19 25.02 17.33
C GLU A 36 5.85 25.77 16.16
N LEU A 37 5.08 26.46 15.31
CA LEU A 37 5.59 27.32 14.23
C LEU A 37 6.35 28.54 14.75
N SER A 38 5.88 29.17 15.82
CA SER A 38 6.59 30.26 16.50
C SER A 38 7.91 29.78 17.09
N ASP A 39 7.93 28.57 17.66
CA ASP A 39 9.12 27.94 18.22
C ASP A 39 10.10 27.54 17.11
N TRP A 40 9.63 27.02 15.98
CA TRP A 40 10.44 26.74 14.79
C TRP A 40 11.02 28.02 14.18
N ASN A 41 10.23 29.08 14.04
CA ASN A 41 10.71 30.37 13.55
C ASN A 41 11.70 31.00 14.52
N ARG A 42 11.46 30.93 15.85
CA ARG A 42 12.43 31.38 16.86
C ARG A 42 13.69 30.52 16.88
N ALA A 43 13.60 29.22 16.70
CA ALA A 43 14.77 28.33 16.67
C ALA A 43 15.62 28.57 15.41
N LEU A 44 14.98 28.72 14.24
CA LEU A 44 15.68 28.90 12.95
C LEU A 44 16.20 30.33 12.74
N ARG A 45 15.52 31.36 13.29
CA ARG A 45 15.93 32.77 13.16
C ARG A 45 16.68 33.30 14.38
N GLY A 46 16.36 32.82 15.58
CA GLY A 46 16.94 33.24 16.85
C GLY A 46 18.30 32.60 17.18
N ALA A 47 18.75 31.61 16.40
CA ALA A 47 20.10 31.06 16.50
C ALA A 47 21.17 31.93 15.82
N ARG A 48 20.79 33.09 15.24
CA ARG A 48 21.69 33.99 14.49
C ARG A 48 22.96 34.33 15.28
N ASN A 49 24.11 34.00 14.71
CA ASN A 49 25.45 34.28 15.24
C ASN A 49 25.81 33.58 16.57
N ASP A 50 25.02 32.59 17.01
CA ASP A 50 25.29 31.80 18.21
C ASP A 50 25.62 30.35 17.81
N ARG A 51 26.92 30.00 17.84
CA ARG A 51 27.40 28.67 17.43
C ARG A 51 26.86 27.55 18.32
N GLU A 52 26.65 27.82 19.60
CA GLU A 52 26.18 26.83 20.58
C GLU A 52 24.71 26.54 20.35
N ARG A 53 23.92 27.59 20.11
CA ARG A 53 22.50 27.48 19.77
C ARG A 53 22.26 26.82 18.41
N VAL A 54 23.09 27.12 17.40
CA VAL A 54 23.05 26.41 16.10
C VAL A 54 23.33 24.92 16.29
N ALA A 55 24.31 24.56 17.13
CA ALA A 55 24.61 23.16 17.42
C ALA A 55 23.42 22.47 18.11
N GLU A 56 22.82 23.11 19.12
CA GLU A 56 21.64 22.61 19.84
C GLU A 56 20.44 22.38 18.90
N VAL A 57 20.08 23.40 18.11
CA VAL A 57 18.95 23.33 17.17
C VAL A 57 19.21 22.28 16.09
N SER A 58 20.44 22.19 15.56
CA SER A 58 20.79 21.17 14.58
C SER A 58 20.71 19.75 15.15
N SER A 59 21.11 19.56 16.42
CA SER A 59 20.99 18.29 17.13
C SER A 59 19.52 17.94 17.35
N ARG A 60 18.68 18.91 17.71
CA ARG A 60 17.24 18.73 17.88
C ARG A 60 16.57 18.33 16.56
N ILE A 61 16.88 19.03 15.45
CA ILE A 61 16.38 18.70 14.11
C ILE A 61 16.73 17.25 13.74
N ARG A 62 17.98 16.83 13.94
CA ARG A 62 18.43 15.45 13.66
C ARG A 62 17.78 14.40 14.54
N ARG A 63 17.50 14.73 15.81
CA ARG A 63 16.79 13.81 16.72
C ARG A 63 15.33 13.60 16.32
N MET A 64 14.73 14.53 15.57
CA MET A 64 13.35 14.39 15.11
C MET A 64 13.23 13.45 13.91
N GLY A 65 14.32 13.12 13.21
CA GLY A 65 14.32 12.12 12.15
C GLY A 65 13.34 12.43 11.01
N LEU A 66 13.24 13.71 10.61
CA LEU A 66 12.20 14.19 9.69
C LEU A 66 12.47 13.85 8.20
N GLY A 67 13.42 12.95 7.92
CA GLY A 67 13.80 12.55 6.56
C GLY A 67 14.22 13.74 5.70
N TRP A 68 13.59 13.91 4.55
CA TRP A 68 13.87 15.02 3.63
C TRP A 68 13.70 16.41 4.30
N TYR A 69 12.69 16.58 5.16
CA TYR A 69 12.44 17.84 5.87
C TYR A 69 13.56 18.21 6.83
N GLU A 70 14.30 17.22 7.36
CA GLU A 70 15.49 17.44 8.16
C GLU A 70 16.55 18.20 7.36
N LEU A 71 16.79 17.77 6.12
CA LEU A 71 17.81 18.36 5.24
C LEU A 71 17.45 19.81 4.87
N VAL A 72 16.17 20.08 4.64
CA VAL A 72 15.66 21.44 4.37
C VAL A 72 15.78 22.34 5.60
N ALA A 73 15.37 21.85 6.78
CA ALA A 73 15.49 22.60 8.02
C ALA A 73 16.95 22.90 8.38
N LEU A 74 17.86 21.94 8.19
CA LEU A 74 19.30 22.13 8.38
C LEU A 74 19.88 23.12 7.35
N THR A 75 19.43 23.08 6.10
CA THR A 75 19.84 24.06 5.07
C THR A 75 19.48 25.48 5.52
N ALA A 76 18.21 25.70 5.88
CA ALA A 76 17.75 27.01 6.35
C ALA A 76 18.48 27.48 7.62
N LEU A 77 18.74 26.58 8.58
CA LEU A 77 19.48 26.90 9.81
C LEU A 77 20.90 27.39 9.49
N TYR A 78 21.64 26.70 8.62
CA TYR A 78 23.02 27.05 8.30
C TYR A 78 23.14 28.27 7.36
N GLU A 79 22.21 28.45 6.41
CA GLU A 79 22.15 29.65 5.56
C GLU A 79 21.90 30.91 6.40
N ASN A 80 20.94 30.85 7.33
CA ASN A 80 20.61 31.98 8.22
C ASN A 80 21.73 32.36 9.20
N ASN A 81 22.77 31.53 9.31
CA ASN A 81 23.90 31.68 10.22
C ASN A 81 25.26 31.85 9.50
N GLY A 82 25.24 32.15 8.20
CA GLY A 82 26.44 32.45 7.41
C GLY A 82 27.37 31.24 7.22
N ASN A 83 26.87 30.01 7.38
CA ASN A 83 27.64 28.79 7.15
C ASN A 83 27.28 28.17 5.79
N ASP A 84 27.68 28.84 4.73
CA ASP A 84 27.34 28.49 3.35
C ASP A 84 27.86 27.12 2.92
N VAL A 85 28.96 26.65 3.53
CA VAL A 85 29.54 25.32 3.21
C VAL A 85 28.63 24.20 3.71
N ARG A 86 28.19 24.26 4.97
CA ARG A 86 27.26 23.25 5.52
C ARG A 86 25.88 23.35 4.87
N ALA A 87 25.39 24.57 4.67
CA ALA A 87 24.14 24.81 3.96
C ALA A 87 24.14 24.18 2.56
N ARG A 88 25.17 24.43 1.75
CA ARG A 88 25.30 23.83 0.40
C ARG A 88 25.35 22.31 0.45
N ARG A 89 26.01 21.71 1.45
CA ARG A 89 26.03 20.25 1.62
C ARG A 89 24.64 19.68 1.90
N PHE A 90 23.87 20.28 2.83
CA PHE A 90 22.52 19.81 3.11
C PHE A 90 21.55 20.09 1.96
N ARG A 91 21.68 21.22 1.27
CA ARG A 91 20.94 21.51 0.04
C ARG A 91 21.21 20.46 -1.04
N ALA A 92 22.47 20.11 -1.27
CA ALA A 92 22.84 19.08 -2.24
C ALA A 92 22.26 17.70 -1.87
N LEU A 93 22.26 17.33 -0.58
CA LEU A 93 21.62 16.09 -0.11
C LEU A 93 20.09 16.15 -0.26
N ALA A 94 19.46 17.29 0.04
CA ALA A 94 18.02 17.50 -0.13
C ALA A 94 17.62 17.43 -1.62
N LEU A 95 18.44 18.00 -2.51
CA LEU A 95 18.24 17.96 -3.96
C LEU A 95 18.42 16.55 -4.51
N ALA A 96 19.49 15.86 -4.12
CA ALA A 96 19.74 14.47 -4.54
C ALA A 96 18.64 13.49 -4.07
N SER A 97 18.00 13.78 -2.93
CA SER A 97 16.84 13.01 -2.44
C SER A 97 15.54 13.39 -3.15
N THR A 98 15.33 14.68 -3.50
CA THR A 98 14.22 15.07 -4.39
C THR A 98 14.37 14.52 -5.79
N ASP A 99 15.57 14.36 -6.33
CA ASP A 99 15.77 13.83 -7.69
C ASP A 99 15.33 12.36 -7.78
N ARG A 100 15.61 11.57 -6.73
CA ARG A 100 15.14 10.18 -6.63
C ARG A 100 13.63 10.09 -6.51
N LEU A 101 13.04 10.90 -5.62
CA LEU A 101 11.58 10.91 -5.45
C LEU A 101 10.86 11.42 -6.71
N THR A 102 11.38 12.48 -7.32
CA THR A 102 10.88 13.03 -8.58
C THR A 102 11.02 12.01 -9.71
N ALA A 103 12.15 11.32 -9.84
CA ALA A 103 12.32 10.28 -10.84
C ALA A 103 11.32 9.13 -10.65
N VAL A 104 11.04 8.70 -9.42
CA VAL A 104 10.03 7.67 -9.14
C VAL A 104 8.64 8.15 -9.50
N VAL A 105 8.26 9.36 -9.10
CA VAL A 105 6.95 9.95 -9.41
C VAL A 105 6.78 10.12 -10.92
N LEU A 106 7.78 10.65 -11.61
CA LEU A 106 7.78 10.79 -13.07
C LEU A 106 7.76 9.42 -13.77
N THR A 107 8.45 8.41 -13.24
CA THR A 107 8.38 7.03 -13.75
C THR A 107 6.99 6.46 -13.54
N ALA A 108 6.38 6.63 -12.36
CA ALA A 108 5.02 6.18 -12.10
C ALA A 108 3.99 6.88 -13.00
N ILE A 109 4.16 8.18 -13.24
CA ILE A 109 3.35 8.95 -14.20
C ILE A 109 3.56 8.42 -15.62
N ALA A 110 4.81 8.20 -16.06
CA ALA A 110 5.11 7.68 -17.40
C ALA A 110 4.55 6.27 -17.61
N VAL A 111 4.72 5.37 -16.64
CA VAL A 111 4.12 4.02 -16.65
C VAL A 111 2.59 4.11 -16.63
N GLY A 112 2.04 5.04 -15.85
CA GLY A 112 0.60 5.33 -15.84
C GLY A 112 0.09 5.81 -17.19
N LEU A 113 0.79 6.71 -17.85
CA LEU A 113 0.47 7.22 -19.20
C LEU A 113 0.60 6.11 -20.25
N LEU A 114 1.62 5.26 -20.18
CA LEU A 114 1.72 4.05 -21.00
C LEU A 114 0.55 3.11 -20.74
N GLY A 115 0.10 2.99 -19.49
CA GLY A 115 -1.11 2.30 -19.08
C GLY A 115 -2.37 2.89 -19.73
N VAL A 116 -2.52 4.22 -19.72
CA VAL A 116 -3.60 4.94 -20.42
C VAL A 116 -3.54 4.66 -21.92
N VAL A 117 -2.36 4.73 -22.54
CA VAL A 117 -2.19 4.46 -23.98
C VAL A 117 -2.52 3.01 -24.30
N ALA A 118 -2.08 2.03 -23.50
CA ALA A 118 -2.47 0.63 -23.64
C ALA A 118 -3.98 0.44 -23.43
N TRP A 119 -4.57 1.18 -22.50
CA TRP A 119 -6.01 1.17 -22.25
C TRP A 119 -6.79 1.79 -23.41
N LEU A 120 -6.31 2.86 -24.03
CA LEU A 120 -6.93 3.47 -25.20
C LEU A 120 -6.74 2.64 -26.47
N ALA A 121 -5.55 2.08 -26.68
CA ALA A 121 -5.19 1.30 -27.85
C ALA A 121 -5.84 -0.10 -27.86
N CYS A 122 -5.88 -0.76 -26.70
CA CYS A 122 -6.37 -2.13 -26.58
C CYS A 122 -7.70 -2.22 -25.83
N GLY A 123 -8.03 -1.26 -24.96
CA GLY A 123 -9.15 -1.37 -24.04
C GLY A 123 -10.49 -1.43 -24.74
N VAL A 124 -10.80 -0.59 -25.74
CA VAL A 124 -12.13 -0.67 -26.39
C VAL A 124 -12.34 -2.00 -27.12
N TYR A 125 -11.31 -2.52 -27.79
CA TYR A 125 -11.37 -3.78 -28.54
C TYR A 125 -11.37 -5.01 -27.61
N LEU A 126 -10.52 -5.02 -26.57
CA LEU A 126 -10.46 -6.09 -25.56
C LEU A 126 -11.66 -6.06 -24.60
N ILE A 127 -12.21 -4.89 -24.28
CA ILE A 127 -13.43 -4.76 -23.48
C ILE A 127 -14.63 -5.26 -24.26
N ARG A 128 -14.71 -5.13 -25.60
CA ARG A 128 -15.90 -5.64 -26.30
C ARG A 128 -15.78 -7.13 -26.63
N SER A 129 -14.66 -7.52 -27.25
CA SER A 129 -14.45 -8.90 -27.71
C SER A 129 -13.90 -9.83 -26.62
N GLY A 130 -13.03 -9.31 -25.76
CA GLY A 130 -12.52 -10.03 -24.59
C GLY A 130 -13.57 -10.15 -23.50
N TRP A 131 -14.47 -9.17 -23.31
CA TRP A 131 -15.56 -9.28 -22.33
C TRP A 131 -16.58 -10.35 -22.70
N GLN A 132 -17.00 -10.44 -23.96
CA GLN A 132 -17.92 -11.50 -24.37
C GLN A 132 -17.29 -12.88 -24.20
N ARG A 133 -16.01 -13.04 -24.60
CA ARG A 133 -15.25 -14.28 -24.39
C ARG A 133 -15.06 -14.59 -22.91
N LEU A 134 -14.72 -13.59 -22.10
CA LEU A 134 -14.56 -13.68 -20.65
C LEU A 134 -15.88 -14.11 -20.00
N ARG A 135 -16.97 -13.39 -20.27
CA ARG A 135 -18.30 -13.68 -19.74
C ARG A 135 -18.74 -15.11 -20.09
N ASN A 136 -18.59 -15.52 -21.35
CA ASN A 136 -18.99 -16.85 -21.80
C ASN A 136 -18.12 -17.94 -21.17
N ARG A 137 -16.80 -17.77 -21.18
CA ARG A 137 -15.85 -18.75 -20.62
C ARG A 137 -16.00 -18.87 -19.11
N VAL A 138 -16.06 -17.74 -18.40
CA VAL A 138 -16.11 -17.73 -16.95
C VAL A 138 -17.44 -18.31 -16.48
N ASN A 139 -18.57 -17.93 -17.10
CA ASN A 139 -19.86 -18.52 -16.75
C ASN A 139 -19.88 -20.04 -17.02
N ALA A 140 -19.28 -20.51 -18.12
CA ALA A 140 -19.16 -21.94 -18.43
C ALA A 140 -18.24 -22.71 -17.46
N GLU A 141 -17.22 -22.06 -16.89
CA GLU A 141 -16.29 -22.65 -15.93
C GLU A 141 -16.70 -22.42 -14.46
N SER A 142 -17.91 -21.91 -14.21
CA SER A 142 -18.45 -21.70 -12.86
C SER A 142 -18.59 -23.04 -12.13
N PRO A 143 -18.25 -23.12 -10.84
CA PRO A 143 -18.58 -24.29 -10.03
C PRO A 143 -20.09 -24.51 -10.00
N ASP A 144 -20.51 -25.77 -9.88
CA ASP A 144 -21.89 -26.09 -9.49
C ASP A 144 -22.21 -25.52 -8.11
N GLU A 145 -23.50 -25.46 -7.77
CA GLU A 145 -23.96 -24.84 -6.53
C GLU A 145 -23.41 -25.53 -5.27
N LEU A 146 -23.32 -26.86 -5.25
CA LEU A 146 -22.79 -27.62 -4.10
C LEU A 146 -21.31 -27.30 -3.89
N THR A 147 -20.52 -27.33 -4.95
CA THR A 147 -19.11 -26.95 -4.92
C THR A 147 -18.93 -25.50 -4.50
N GLY A 148 -19.76 -24.59 -5.03
CA GLY A 148 -19.76 -23.18 -4.64
C GLY A 148 -20.06 -22.99 -3.15
N ASN A 149 -21.03 -23.72 -2.60
CA ASN A 149 -21.37 -23.66 -1.17
C ASN A 149 -20.22 -24.13 -0.27
N ARG A 150 -19.49 -25.18 -0.69
CA ARG A 150 -18.29 -25.63 0.03
C ARG A 150 -17.17 -24.59 0.01
N LEU A 151 -16.99 -23.88 -1.10
CA LEU A 151 -16.04 -22.77 -1.18
C LEU A 151 -16.46 -21.60 -0.27
N LEU A 152 -17.73 -21.23 -0.26
CA LEU A 152 -18.23 -20.19 0.66
C LEU A 152 -18.03 -20.60 2.13
N PHE A 153 -18.26 -21.88 2.46
CA PHE A 153 -17.96 -22.40 3.80
C PHE A 153 -16.47 -22.34 4.13
N ALA A 154 -15.58 -22.68 3.20
CA ALA A 154 -14.13 -22.52 3.37
C ALA A 154 -13.75 -21.05 3.63
N GLY A 155 -14.35 -20.10 2.90
CA GLY A 155 -14.15 -18.68 3.12
C GLY A 155 -14.64 -18.21 4.50
N ALA A 156 -15.81 -18.70 4.94
CA ALA A 156 -16.32 -18.43 6.28
C ALA A 156 -15.39 -18.97 7.37
N MET A 157 -14.81 -20.16 7.17
CA MET A 157 -13.82 -20.73 8.09
C MET A 157 -12.56 -19.86 8.18
N PHE A 158 -12.05 -19.38 7.05
CA PHE A 158 -10.91 -18.45 7.06
C PHE A 158 -11.21 -17.19 7.89
N PHE A 159 -12.36 -16.54 7.66
CA PHE A 159 -12.70 -15.32 8.40
C PHE A 159 -12.97 -15.58 9.88
N ALA A 160 -13.60 -16.71 10.22
CA ALA A 160 -13.79 -17.12 11.61
C ALA A 160 -12.43 -17.34 12.30
N SER A 161 -11.52 -18.10 11.68
CA SER A 161 -10.17 -18.30 12.21
C SER A 161 -9.39 -17.01 12.31
N LEU A 162 -9.46 -16.13 11.31
CA LEU A 162 -8.79 -14.83 11.32
C LEU A 162 -9.34 -13.93 12.43
N LEU A 163 -10.66 -13.90 12.63
CA LEU A 163 -11.30 -13.15 13.73
C LEU A 163 -10.87 -13.70 15.08
N THR A 164 -10.93 -15.01 15.30
CA THR A 164 -10.48 -15.65 16.53
C THR A 164 -9.02 -15.29 16.83
N LEU A 165 -8.14 -15.42 15.84
CA LEU A 165 -6.72 -15.09 15.97
C LEU A 165 -6.50 -13.60 16.22
N ARG A 166 -7.32 -12.71 15.66
CA ARG A 166 -7.25 -11.26 15.95
C ARG A 166 -7.76 -10.90 17.35
N LEU A 167 -8.68 -11.65 17.91
CA LEU A 167 -9.18 -11.42 19.27
C LEU A 167 -8.19 -11.89 20.34
N ILE A 168 -7.55 -13.04 20.13
CA ILE A 168 -6.57 -13.59 21.08
C ILE A 168 -5.15 -13.09 20.82
N GLY A 169 -4.86 -12.72 19.58
CA GLY A 169 -3.51 -12.42 19.09
C GLY A 169 -2.81 -11.28 19.81
N PRO A 170 -3.47 -10.13 20.07
CA PRO A 170 -2.87 -9.06 20.85
C PRO A 170 -2.48 -9.49 22.27
N ASN A 171 -3.27 -10.35 22.91
CA ASN A 171 -2.94 -10.87 24.25
C ASN A 171 -1.72 -11.80 24.19
N ILE A 172 -1.64 -12.66 23.17
CA ILE A 172 -0.48 -13.53 22.94
C ILE A 172 0.75 -12.67 22.62
N ALA A 173 0.62 -11.68 21.74
CA ALA A 173 1.72 -10.79 21.35
C ALA A 173 2.16 -9.89 22.50
N ALA A 174 1.25 -9.46 23.38
CA ALA A 174 1.58 -8.70 24.59
C ALA A 174 2.26 -9.59 25.65
N TRP A 175 1.81 -10.83 25.81
CA TRP A 175 2.43 -11.79 26.72
C TRP A 175 3.85 -12.17 26.26
N ILE A 176 4.03 -12.46 24.97
CA ILE A 176 5.34 -12.79 24.38
C ILE A 176 6.21 -11.54 24.31
N GLY A 177 5.69 -10.44 23.77
CA GLY A 177 6.42 -9.22 23.45
C GLY A 177 6.58 -8.25 24.60
N GLY A 178 5.85 -8.40 25.70
CA GLY A 178 5.93 -7.52 26.88
C GLY A 178 7.31 -7.54 27.55
N SER A 179 8.06 -8.63 27.39
CA SER A 179 9.43 -8.77 27.89
C SER A 179 10.50 -8.26 26.92
N TYR A 180 10.14 -7.90 25.69
CA TYR A 180 11.10 -7.52 24.63
C TYR A 180 10.82 -6.11 24.10
N HIS A 181 11.86 -5.38 23.72
CA HIS A 181 11.76 -4.00 23.25
C HIS A 181 12.49 -3.84 21.90
N GLY A 182 12.20 -2.74 21.19
CA GLY A 182 12.85 -2.41 19.92
C GLY A 182 12.66 -3.48 18.83
N GLU A 183 13.74 -3.82 18.14
CA GLU A 183 13.73 -4.74 16.99
C GLU A 183 13.20 -6.14 17.32
N VAL A 184 13.51 -6.67 18.51
CA VAL A 184 13.07 -8.02 18.89
C VAL A 184 11.55 -8.08 19.01
N ARG A 185 10.94 -7.06 19.64
CA ARG A 185 9.49 -6.94 19.72
C ARG A 185 8.84 -6.86 18.35
N ARG A 186 9.43 -6.09 17.42
CA ARG A 186 8.92 -6.00 16.03
C ARG A 186 8.95 -7.34 15.31
N LEU A 187 10.07 -8.07 15.37
CA LEU A 187 10.18 -9.39 14.76
C LEU A 187 9.14 -10.36 15.32
N LEU A 188 8.86 -10.30 16.63
CA LEU A 188 7.82 -11.12 17.27
C LEU A 188 6.42 -10.76 16.78
N ILE A 189 6.10 -9.46 16.67
CA ILE A 189 4.81 -8.99 16.15
C ILE A 189 4.60 -9.43 14.69
N VAL A 190 5.63 -9.27 13.85
CA VAL A 190 5.59 -9.67 12.43
C VAL A 190 5.46 -11.18 12.31
N GLY A 191 6.29 -11.93 13.04
CA GLY A 191 6.25 -13.40 13.06
C GLY A 191 4.90 -13.93 13.53
N ALA A 192 4.32 -13.33 14.57
CA ALA A 192 2.98 -13.66 15.04
C ALA A 192 1.92 -13.36 13.98
N SER A 193 1.97 -12.19 13.34
CA SER A 193 1.01 -11.79 12.28
C SER A 193 1.08 -12.73 11.08
N VAL A 194 2.29 -13.10 10.64
CA VAL A 194 2.52 -14.09 9.59
C VAL A 194 1.95 -15.45 9.97
N SER A 195 2.27 -15.91 11.19
CA SER A 195 1.80 -17.20 11.69
C SER A 195 0.27 -17.25 11.80
N MET A 196 -0.36 -16.16 12.25
CA MET A 196 -1.82 -16.08 12.32
C MET A 196 -2.47 -16.18 10.94
N ASN A 197 -1.94 -15.52 9.93
CA ASN A 197 -2.48 -15.63 8.56
C ASN A 197 -2.32 -17.04 8.00
N ILE A 198 -1.17 -17.69 8.24
CA ILE A 198 -0.94 -19.09 7.84
C ILE A 198 -1.92 -20.01 8.56
N LEU A 199 -2.08 -19.88 9.88
CA LEU A 199 -3.00 -20.71 10.66
C LEU A 199 -4.46 -20.48 10.25
N ALA A 200 -4.85 -19.24 9.90
CA ALA A 200 -6.20 -18.92 9.48
C ALA A 200 -6.60 -19.59 8.16
N ILE A 201 -5.65 -19.79 7.24
CA ILE A 201 -5.94 -20.40 5.93
C ILE A 201 -5.99 -21.93 5.96
N LEU A 202 -5.37 -22.59 6.96
CA LEU A 202 -5.33 -24.07 7.02
C LEU A 202 -6.72 -24.74 7.02
N PRO A 203 -7.70 -24.32 7.85
CA PRO A 203 -9.02 -24.94 7.84
C PRO A 203 -9.75 -24.74 6.51
N ALA A 204 -9.63 -23.54 5.92
CA ALA A 204 -10.20 -23.24 4.62
C ALA A 204 -9.61 -24.14 3.53
N MET A 205 -8.28 -24.34 3.53
CA MET A 205 -7.61 -25.20 2.56
C MET A 205 -7.94 -26.68 2.76
N ALA A 206 -8.19 -27.13 3.99
CA ALA A 206 -8.67 -28.49 4.26
C ALA A 206 -10.07 -28.74 3.65
N VAL A 207 -10.95 -27.75 3.70
CA VAL A 207 -12.26 -27.81 3.02
C VAL A 207 -12.09 -27.82 1.49
N VAL A 208 -11.22 -26.96 0.97
CA VAL A 208 -10.91 -26.91 -0.47
C VAL A 208 -10.34 -28.25 -0.96
N SER A 209 -9.39 -28.85 -0.24
CA SER A 209 -8.76 -30.11 -0.63
C SER A 209 -9.69 -31.31 -0.53
N SER A 210 -10.65 -31.29 0.41
CA SER A 210 -11.67 -32.35 0.56
C SER A 210 -12.84 -32.20 -0.42
N THR A 211 -12.93 -31.07 -1.12
CA THR A 211 -13.96 -30.84 -2.13
C THR A 211 -13.60 -31.61 -3.42
N LYS A 212 -14.24 -32.76 -3.62
CA LYS A 212 -14.16 -33.53 -4.86
C LYS A 212 -14.98 -32.84 -5.94
N SER A 213 -14.33 -32.37 -7.00
CA SER A 213 -15.00 -32.03 -8.27
C SER A 213 -14.27 -32.77 -9.37
N GLU A 214 -14.80 -33.89 -9.88
CA GLU A 214 -14.20 -34.46 -11.10
C GLU A 214 -14.37 -33.45 -12.25
N PRO A 215 -13.33 -33.19 -13.07
CA PRO A 215 -12.04 -33.88 -13.17
C PRO A 215 -10.86 -33.11 -12.51
N ARG A 216 -11.11 -32.17 -11.58
CA ARG A 216 -10.12 -31.20 -11.06
C ARG A 216 -9.75 -31.46 -9.60
N SER A 217 -8.45 -31.39 -9.28
CA SER A 217 -7.98 -31.38 -7.89
C SER A 217 -8.49 -30.14 -7.14
N GLY A 218 -8.57 -30.20 -5.80
CA GLY A 218 -9.03 -29.08 -4.97
C GLY A 218 -8.27 -27.77 -5.21
N TYR A 219 -6.98 -27.82 -5.55
CA TYR A 219 -6.21 -26.62 -5.89
C TYR A 219 -6.59 -26.00 -7.25
N ALA A 220 -6.93 -26.85 -8.24
CA ALA A 220 -7.45 -26.37 -9.52
C ALA A 220 -8.85 -25.77 -9.38
N LEU A 221 -9.62 -26.16 -8.36
CA LEU A 221 -10.93 -25.57 -8.04
C LEU A 221 -10.81 -24.07 -7.73
N VAL A 222 -9.76 -23.69 -6.99
CA VAL A 222 -9.44 -22.30 -6.63
C VAL A 222 -8.55 -21.61 -7.65
N ARG A 223 -8.35 -22.19 -8.85
CA ARG A 223 -7.48 -21.67 -9.92
C ARG A 223 -6.00 -21.53 -9.54
N LEU A 224 -5.54 -22.26 -8.50
CA LEU A 224 -4.13 -22.41 -8.18
C LEU A 224 -3.54 -23.53 -9.05
N VAL A 225 -3.19 -23.16 -10.29
CA VAL A 225 -2.68 -24.08 -11.32
C VAL A 225 -1.17 -23.91 -11.52
N ARG A 226 -0.57 -24.70 -12.42
CA ARG A 226 0.86 -24.56 -12.76
C ARG A 226 1.15 -23.16 -13.32
N ILE A 227 2.18 -22.51 -12.78
CA ILE A 227 2.65 -21.20 -13.23
C ILE A 227 3.16 -21.25 -14.67
N LYS A 228 2.87 -20.21 -15.45
CA LYS A 228 3.38 -19.96 -16.79
C LYS A 228 4.13 -18.63 -16.77
N PRO A 229 5.43 -18.59 -16.40
CA PRO A 229 6.10 -17.37 -15.96
C PRO A 229 5.96 -16.18 -16.92
N ILE A 230 6.28 -16.36 -18.21
CA ILE A 230 6.21 -15.28 -19.22
C ILE A 230 4.78 -14.74 -19.36
N HIS A 231 3.81 -15.65 -19.45
CA HIS A 231 2.40 -15.30 -19.58
C HIS A 231 1.89 -14.59 -18.32
N ASP A 232 2.11 -15.18 -17.14
CA ASP A 232 1.55 -14.68 -15.90
C ASP A 232 2.17 -13.35 -15.47
N ILE A 233 3.48 -13.17 -15.69
CA ILE A 233 4.18 -11.89 -15.48
C ILE A 233 3.67 -10.84 -16.48
N GLY A 234 3.50 -11.20 -17.75
CA GLY A 234 2.98 -10.28 -18.78
C GLY A 234 1.58 -9.76 -18.43
N TYR A 235 0.66 -10.66 -18.07
CA TYR A 235 -0.68 -10.27 -17.62
C TYR A 235 -0.66 -9.45 -16.33
N ALA A 236 0.21 -9.79 -15.37
CA ALA A 236 0.35 -9.03 -14.14
C ALA A 236 0.81 -7.58 -14.41
N LEU A 237 1.85 -7.40 -15.22
CA LEU A 237 2.39 -6.09 -15.58
C LEU A 237 1.39 -5.25 -16.37
N VAL A 238 0.77 -5.83 -17.40
CA VAL A 238 -0.22 -5.13 -18.23
C VAL A 238 -1.46 -4.80 -17.41
N GLY A 239 -1.98 -5.75 -16.64
CA GLY A 239 -3.17 -5.56 -15.80
C GLY A 239 -2.95 -4.49 -14.73
N HIS A 240 -1.80 -4.53 -14.04
CA HIS A 240 -1.45 -3.49 -13.07
C HIS A 240 -1.26 -2.12 -13.73
N SER A 241 -0.56 -2.05 -14.87
CA SER A 241 -0.36 -0.79 -15.59
C SER A 241 -1.69 -0.18 -16.07
N MET A 242 -2.61 -1.00 -16.56
CA MET A 242 -3.96 -0.58 -16.95
C MET A 242 -4.80 -0.13 -15.75
N ALA A 243 -4.47 -0.55 -14.53
CA ALA A 243 -5.16 -0.13 -13.31
C ALA A 243 -4.71 1.26 -12.84
N LEU A 244 -3.47 1.67 -13.12
CA LEU A 244 -2.88 2.92 -12.61
C LEU A 244 -3.76 4.16 -12.83
N PRO A 245 -4.39 4.38 -13.99
CA PRO A 245 -5.25 5.55 -14.19
C PRO A 245 -6.49 5.53 -13.29
N ALA A 246 -7.11 4.35 -13.14
CA ALA A 246 -8.26 4.16 -12.26
C ALA A 246 -7.87 4.29 -10.79
N LEU A 247 -6.68 3.85 -10.40
CA LEU A 247 -6.13 4.04 -9.06
C LEU A 247 -5.85 5.52 -8.78
N ALA A 248 -5.22 6.24 -9.71
CA ALA A 248 -4.97 7.67 -9.58
C ALA A 248 -6.30 8.45 -9.43
N LEU A 249 -7.30 8.11 -10.23
CA LEU A 249 -8.65 8.69 -10.12
C LEU A 249 -9.31 8.34 -8.77
N SER A 250 -9.20 7.08 -8.33
CA SER A 250 -9.75 6.64 -7.04
C SER A 250 -9.12 7.39 -5.86
N LEU A 251 -7.79 7.59 -5.89
CA LEU A 251 -7.07 8.35 -4.88
C LEU A 251 -7.45 9.83 -4.92
N LEU A 252 -7.61 10.42 -6.12
CA LEU A 252 -8.08 11.79 -6.28
C LEU A 252 -9.48 11.95 -5.67
N ILE A 253 -10.43 11.07 -6.03
CA ILE A 253 -11.79 11.11 -5.48
C ILE A 253 -11.75 10.95 -3.96
N SER A 254 -11.01 9.96 -3.44
CA SER A 254 -10.85 9.78 -1.99
C SER A 254 -10.30 11.03 -1.30
N SER A 255 -9.34 11.73 -1.92
CA SER A 255 -8.76 12.96 -1.37
C SER A 255 -9.71 14.16 -1.37
N LEU A 256 -10.74 14.14 -2.21
CA LEU A 256 -11.81 15.14 -2.25
C LEU A 256 -12.92 14.83 -1.24
N LEU A 257 -13.16 13.54 -0.97
CA LEU A 257 -14.23 13.07 -0.09
C LEU A 257 -13.83 12.98 1.38
N PHE A 258 -12.57 12.65 1.67
CA PHE A 258 -12.08 12.34 3.01
C PHE A 258 -10.86 13.18 3.36
N ARG A 259 -10.72 13.52 4.64
CA ARG A 259 -9.54 14.24 5.13
C ARG A 259 -8.37 13.28 5.32
N ALA A 260 -7.14 13.76 5.10
CA ALA A 260 -5.91 12.96 5.17
C ALA A 260 -5.74 12.16 6.47
N ASP A 261 -6.27 12.65 7.58
CA ASP A 261 -6.22 12.04 8.91
C ASP A 261 -7.34 11.02 9.20
N GLU A 262 -8.33 10.90 8.33
CA GLU A 262 -9.45 9.96 8.52
C GLU A 262 -9.10 8.51 8.13
N GLY A 263 -8.05 8.30 7.33
CA GLY A 263 -7.62 6.97 6.89
C GLY A 263 -6.57 6.34 7.82
N GLY A 264 -6.79 5.10 8.23
CA GLY A 264 -5.76 4.33 8.93
C GLY A 264 -4.56 3.99 8.03
N MET A 265 -3.40 3.72 8.65
CA MET A 265 -2.22 3.23 7.93
C MET A 265 -2.18 1.71 7.91
N ASN A 266 -1.54 1.13 6.89
CA ASN A 266 -1.19 -0.29 6.93
C ASN A 266 -0.19 -0.52 8.09
N PRO A 267 -0.47 -1.39 9.07
CA PRO A 267 0.49 -1.67 10.14
C PRO A 267 1.87 -2.13 9.61
N ALA A 268 1.91 -2.89 8.51
CA ALA A 268 3.17 -3.34 7.91
C ALA A 268 4.01 -2.17 7.36
N VAL A 269 3.36 -1.11 6.88
CA VAL A 269 4.03 0.12 6.41
C VAL A 269 4.64 0.87 7.59
N LEU A 270 3.92 0.97 8.71
CA LEU A 270 4.42 1.62 9.93
C LEU A 270 5.62 0.86 10.51
N GLU A 271 5.49 -0.46 10.67
CA GLU A 271 6.57 -1.31 11.19
C GLU A 271 7.82 -1.28 10.30
N PHE A 272 7.65 -1.17 8.98
CA PHE A 272 8.77 -1.03 8.04
C PHE A 272 9.46 0.31 8.17
N ALA A 273 8.70 1.39 8.32
CA ALA A 273 9.25 2.74 8.51
C ALA A 273 10.05 2.84 9.82
N GLU A 274 9.58 2.20 10.89
CA GLU A 274 10.23 2.21 12.20
C GLU A 274 11.38 1.20 12.34
N ALA A 275 11.47 0.22 11.43
CA ALA A 275 12.53 -0.77 11.45
C ALA A 275 13.89 -0.12 11.15
N THR A 276 14.88 -0.43 11.99
CA THR A 276 16.25 0.10 11.89
C THR A 276 17.20 -0.85 11.18
N ARG A 277 16.92 -2.16 11.22
CA ARG A 277 17.75 -3.20 10.61
C ARG A 277 17.25 -3.55 9.21
N LEU A 278 18.17 -3.65 8.25
CA LEU A 278 17.87 -4.09 6.90
C LEU A 278 17.20 -5.48 6.88
N SER A 279 17.65 -6.40 7.73
CA SER A 279 17.06 -7.74 7.84
C SER A 279 15.58 -7.69 8.23
N THR A 280 15.20 -6.83 9.18
CA THR A 280 13.81 -6.66 9.62
C THR A 280 12.96 -6.08 8.49
N ARG A 281 13.48 -5.08 7.78
CA ARG A 281 12.80 -4.49 6.61
C ARG A 281 12.60 -5.52 5.49
N MET A 282 13.60 -6.34 5.20
CA MET A 282 13.50 -7.39 4.17
C MET A 282 12.48 -8.45 4.55
N LEU A 283 12.39 -8.83 5.83
CA LEU A 283 11.36 -9.74 6.31
C LEU A 283 9.95 -9.15 6.15
N LEU A 284 9.76 -7.90 6.58
CA LEU A 284 8.50 -7.17 6.42
C LEU A 284 8.10 -7.02 4.95
N PHE A 285 9.06 -6.69 4.08
CA PHE A 285 8.86 -6.61 2.65
C PHE A 285 8.40 -7.95 2.08
N GLY A 286 9.11 -9.05 2.38
CA GLY A 286 8.74 -10.39 1.91
C GLY A 286 7.35 -10.82 2.40
N ALA A 287 7.02 -10.53 3.66
CA ALA A 287 5.69 -10.81 4.21
C ALA A 287 4.58 -10.03 3.48
N ALA A 288 4.79 -8.74 3.21
CA ALA A 288 3.78 -7.89 2.56
C ALA A 288 3.69 -8.06 1.04
N VAL A 289 4.79 -8.44 0.37
CA VAL A 289 4.88 -8.52 -1.10
C VAL A 289 4.64 -9.92 -1.63
N ILE A 290 4.90 -10.96 -0.84
CA ILE A 290 4.77 -12.35 -1.27
C ILE A 290 3.66 -13.05 -0.49
N LEU A 291 3.82 -13.12 0.84
CA LEU A 291 2.94 -13.97 1.66
C LEU A 291 1.51 -13.43 1.72
N ALA A 292 1.35 -12.13 1.99
CA ALA A 292 0.03 -11.49 2.07
C ALA A 292 -0.73 -11.62 0.73
N PRO A 293 -0.18 -11.20 -0.44
CA PRO A 293 -0.84 -11.40 -1.73
C PRO A 293 -1.20 -12.85 -2.02
N MET A 294 -0.34 -13.82 -1.68
CA MET A 294 -0.63 -15.23 -1.90
C MET A 294 -1.85 -15.69 -1.10
N ILE A 295 -1.89 -15.40 0.21
CA ILE A 295 -3.00 -15.79 1.08
C ILE A 295 -4.29 -15.06 0.67
N GLU A 296 -4.20 -13.75 0.48
CA GLU A 296 -5.35 -12.91 0.16
C GLU A 296 -5.95 -13.30 -1.20
N GLU A 297 -5.15 -13.46 -2.26
CA GLU A 297 -5.73 -13.84 -3.56
C GLU A 297 -6.32 -15.26 -3.56
N ILE A 298 -5.74 -16.21 -2.81
CA ILE A 298 -6.35 -17.54 -2.63
C ILE A 298 -7.72 -17.40 -1.97
N VAL A 299 -7.85 -16.62 -0.89
CA VAL A 299 -9.11 -16.45 -0.17
C VAL A 299 -10.13 -15.67 -1.02
N PHE A 300 -9.76 -14.50 -1.52
CA PHE A 300 -10.71 -13.61 -2.17
C PHE A 300 -11.05 -14.03 -3.60
N ARG A 301 -10.06 -14.46 -4.39
CA ARG A 301 -10.25 -14.78 -5.83
C ARG A 301 -10.35 -16.28 -6.07
N GLY A 302 -9.63 -17.07 -5.28
CA GLY A 302 -9.70 -18.53 -5.36
C GLY A 302 -10.94 -19.10 -4.69
N ILE A 303 -11.29 -18.63 -3.48
CA ILE A 303 -12.36 -19.22 -2.67
C ILE A 303 -13.66 -18.40 -2.80
N LEU A 304 -13.68 -17.14 -2.35
CA LEU A 304 -14.91 -16.34 -2.28
C LEU A 304 -15.48 -16.01 -3.66
N LEU A 305 -14.65 -15.54 -4.59
CA LEU A 305 -15.09 -15.22 -5.95
C LEU A 305 -15.71 -16.44 -6.62
N ARG A 306 -15.03 -17.59 -6.55
CA ARG A 306 -15.49 -18.85 -7.14
C ARG A 306 -16.76 -19.38 -6.45
N GLY A 307 -16.85 -19.24 -5.14
CA GLY A 307 -18.04 -19.62 -4.36
C GLY A 307 -19.26 -18.75 -4.65
N LEU A 308 -19.09 -17.44 -4.80
CA LEU A 308 -20.18 -16.51 -5.16
C LEU A 308 -20.60 -16.67 -6.63
N GLN A 309 -19.65 -17.03 -7.50
CA GLN A 309 -19.88 -17.14 -8.94
C GLN A 309 -20.92 -18.21 -9.28
N SER A 310 -21.02 -19.29 -8.48
CA SER A 310 -22.03 -20.33 -8.67
C SER A 310 -23.48 -19.81 -8.51
N ARG A 311 -23.68 -18.69 -7.79
CA ARG A 311 -24.99 -18.11 -7.48
C ARG A 311 -25.28 -16.82 -8.22
N TYR A 312 -24.28 -15.95 -8.37
CA TYR A 312 -24.49 -14.57 -8.84
C TYR A 312 -23.81 -14.27 -10.19
N GLY A 313 -23.10 -15.25 -10.76
CA GLY A 313 -22.27 -15.05 -11.94
C GLY A 313 -21.01 -14.22 -11.64
N PHE A 314 -20.13 -14.10 -12.63
CA PHE A 314 -18.81 -13.52 -12.43
C PHE A 314 -18.83 -12.04 -12.02
N LEU A 315 -19.60 -11.20 -12.71
CA LEU A 315 -19.55 -9.75 -12.52
C LEU A 315 -19.98 -9.35 -11.10
N SER A 316 -21.15 -9.83 -10.66
CA SER A 316 -21.65 -9.57 -9.32
C SER A 316 -20.69 -10.11 -8.26
N SER A 317 -20.14 -11.30 -8.48
CA SER A 317 -19.17 -11.89 -7.57
C SER A 317 -17.88 -11.07 -7.48
N ALA A 318 -17.33 -10.60 -8.61
CA ALA A 318 -16.15 -9.75 -8.64
C ALA A 318 -16.37 -8.44 -7.89
N VAL A 319 -17.54 -7.80 -8.04
CA VAL A 319 -17.90 -6.59 -7.30
C VAL A 319 -18.01 -6.88 -5.81
N ILE A 320 -18.74 -7.92 -5.42
CA ILE A 320 -18.95 -8.28 -4.02
C ILE A 320 -17.61 -8.62 -3.34
N THR A 321 -16.76 -9.45 -3.95
CA THR A 321 -15.49 -9.84 -3.32
C THR A 321 -14.54 -8.66 -3.20
N SER A 322 -14.53 -7.76 -4.18
CA SER A 322 -13.69 -6.56 -4.16
C SER A 322 -14.16 -5.56 -3.11
N ALA A 323 -15.47 -5.45 -2.88
CA ALA A 323 -16.03 -4.64 -1.80
C ALA A 323 -15.67 -5.22 -0.43
N ILE A 324 -15.86 -6.53 -0.22
CA ILE A 324 -15.47 -7.19 1.03
C ILE A 324 -13.97 -7.03 1.27
N PHE A 325 -13.15 -7.22 0.22
CA PHE A 325 -11.71 -6.99 0.28
C PHE A 325 -11.39 -5.58 0.77
N ALA A 326 -11.96 -4.55 0.14
CA ALA A 326 -11.73 -3.15 0.52
C ALA A 326 -12.24 -2.80 1.92
N ILE A 327 -13.35 -3.38 2.37
CA ILE A 327 -13.92 -3.09 3.70
C ILE A 327 -13.05 -3.65 4.83
N LEU A 328 -12.39 -4.79 4.60
CA LEU A 328 -11.57 -5.45 5.62
C LEU A 328 -10.19 -4.82 5.80
N HIS A 329 -9.88 -3.78 5.03
CA HIS A 329 -8.59 -3.10 5.04
C HIS A 329 -8.57 -1.92 6.02
N PRO A 330 -7.45 -1.73 6.77
CA PRO A 330 -7.36 -0.70 7.80
C PRO A 330 -7.33 0.74 7.25
N GLN A 331 -7.16 0.92 5.94
CA GLN A 331 -7.07 2.22 5.30
C GLN A 331 -8.44 2.89 5.09
N LEU A 332 -9.53 2.27 5.51
CA LEU A 332 -10.84 2.90 5.47
C LEU A 332 -10.88 4.22 6.27
N PRO A 333 -11.68 5.22 5.81
CA PRO A 333 -12.46 5.20 4.57
C PRO A 333 -11.63 5.57 3.33
N MET A 334 -10.50 6.26 3.50
CA MET A 334 -9.73 6.84 2.40
C MET A 334 -9.24 5.81 1.36
N GLY A 335 -8.81 4.64 1.82
CA GLY A 335 -8.30 3.55 0.97
C GLY A 335 -9.39 2.74 0.27
N PHE A 336 -10.68 2.94 0.57
CA PHE A 336 -11.75 2.09 0.04
C PHE A 336 -11.73 2.01 -1.48
N LEU A 337 -11.79 3.16 -2.17
CA LEU A 337 -11.94 3.21 -3.62
C LEU A 337 -10.73 2.63 -4.36
N SER A 338 -9.52 2.89 -3.88
CA SER A 338 -8.29 2.36 -4.50
C SER A 338 -8.18 0.85 -4.29
N ILE A 339 -8.45 0.35 -3.09
CA ILE A 339 -8.40 -1.09 -2.78
C ILE A 339 -9.53 -1.85 -3.49
N PHE A 340 -10.72 -1.26 -3.59
CA PHE A 340 -11.84 -1.79 -4.37
C PHE A 340 -11.47 -1.92 -5.85
N THR A 341 -10.86 -0.88 -6.42
CA THR A 341 -10.40 -0.85 -7.81
C THR A 341 -9.34 -1.93 -8.08
N LEU A 342 -8.34 -2.07 -7.21
CA LEU A 342 -7.37 -3.18 -7.27
C LEU A 342 -8.08 -4.53 -7.24
N GLY A 343 -9.09 -4.67 -6.37
CA GLY A 343 -9.82 -5.91 -6.25
C GLY A 343 -10.56 -6.31 -7.52
N LEU A 344 -11.14 -5.34 -8.23
CA LEU A 344 -11.79 -5.58 -9.52
C LEU A 344 -10.79 -6.00 -10.60
N VAL A 345 -9.62 -5.37 -10.62
CA VAL A 345 -8.52 -5.69 -11.55
C VAL A 345 -8.04 -7.12 -11.32
N PHE A 346 -7.77 -7.50 -10.06
CA PHE A 346 -7.33 -8.85 -9.71
C PHE A 346 -8.38 -9.89 -10.06
N SER A 347 -9.66 -9.62 -9.77
CA SER A 347 -10.77 -10.50 -10.17
C SER A 347 -10.83 -10.68 -11.69
N THR A 348 -10.62 -9.60 -12.44
CA THR A 348 -10.60 -9.62 -13.91
C THR A 348 -9.41 -10.43 -14.45
N LEU A 349 -8.22 -10.27 -13.88
CA LEU A 349 -7.04 -11.06 -14.24
C LEU A 349 -7.28 -12.57 -14.05
N VAL A 350 -7.88 -12.96 -12.92
CA VAL A 350 -8.23 -14.36 -12.65
C VAL A 350 -9.28 -14.88 -13.62
N GLY A 351 -10.29 -14.07 -13.93
CA GLY A 351 -11.31 -14.39 -14.92
C GLY A 351 -10.72 -14.63 -16.32
N LEU A 352 -9.84 -13.74 -16.78
CA LEU A 352 -9.24 -13.78 -18.12
C LEU A 352 -8.28 -14.96 -18.29
N THR A 353 -7.45 -15.20 -17.27
CA THR A 353 -6.33 -16.14 -17.39
C THR A 353 -6.68 -17.55 -16.92
N GLY A 354 -7.70 -17.71 -16.07
CA GLY A 354 -7.97 -19.01 -15.45
C GLY A 354 -6.98 -19.37 -14.34
N SER A 355 -6.13 -18.43 -13.91
CA SER A 355 -5.01 -18.65 -12.98
C SER A 355 -5.01 -17.57 -11.90
N LEU A 356 -4.64 -17.93 -10.66
CA LEU A 356 -4.39 -16.96 -9.59
C LEU A 356 -3.05 -16.23 -9.75
N TRP A 357 -2.06 -16.82 -10.41
CA TRP A 357 -0.70 -16.26 -10.46
C TRP A 357 -0.63 -14.83 -11.00
N PRO A 358 -1.33 -14.45 -12.08
CA PRO A 358 -1.32 -13.06 -12.55
C PRO A 358 -1.84 -12.06 -11.51
N ALA A 359 -2.87 -12.43 -10.74
CA ALA A 359 -3.39 -11.58 -9.67
C ALA A 359 -2.43 -11.52 -8.47
N ILE A 360 -1.88 -12.66 -8.03
CA ILE A 360 -0.87 -12.72 -6.96
C ILE A 360 0.34 -11.85 -7.30
N LEU A 361 0.84 -11.96 -8.54
CA LEU A 361 1.97 -11.16 -9.02
C LEU A 361 1.62 -9.68 -9.14
N ALA A 362 0.45 -9.32 -9.69
CA ALA A 362 0.03 -7.92 -9.79
C ALA A 362 -0.18 -7.27 -8.42
N HIS A 363 -0.72 -8.02 -7.45
CA HIS A 363 -0.87 -7.58 -6.08
C HIS A 363 0.50 -7.43 -5.39
N GLY A 364 1.40 -8.41 -5.56
CA GLY A 364 2.77 -8.31 -5.09
C GLY A 364 3.51 -7.09 -5.67
N ILE A 365 3.37 -6.82 -6.98
CA ILE A 365 3.93 -5.63 -7.64
C ILE A 365 3.38 -4.35 -7.01
N ASN A 366 2.06 -4.26 -6.82
CA ASN A 366 1.44 -3.11 -6.18
C ASN A 366 2.03 -2.86 -4.78
N ASN A 367 2.14 -3.91 -3.96
CA ASN A 367 2.69 -3.79 -2.61
C ASN A 367 4.18 -3.43 -2.67
N ALA A 368 4.96 -4.05 -3.55
CA ALA A 368 6.37 -3.73 -3.72
C ALA A 368 6.58 -2.26 -4.08
N LEU A 369 5.76 -1.70 -4.98
CA LEU A 369 5.82 -0.28 -5.34
C LEU A 369 5.54 0.64 -4.14
N VAL A 370 4.56 0.30 -3.29
CA VAL A 370 4.27 1.06 -2.06
C VAL A 370 5.48 1.06 -1.13
N PHE A 371 6.09 -0.11 -0.88
CA PHE A 371 7.24 -0.22 0.02
C PHE A 371 8.52 0.41 -0.57
N VAL A 372 8.75 0.29 -1.87
CA VAL A 372 9.88 0.95 -2.56
C VAL A 372 9.72 2.47 -2.50
N TYR A 373 8.51 2.98 -2.76
CA TYR A 373 8.22 4.41 -2.62
C TYR A 373 8.48 4.88 -1.18
N LEU A 374 8.01 4.13 -0.19
CA LEU A 374 8.25 4.42 1.22
C LEU A 374 9.74 4.42 1.57
N ALA A 375 10.50 3.42 1.11
CA ALA A 375 11.93 3.32 1.38
C ALA A 375 12.68 4.52 0.79
N LEU A 376 12.34 4.92 -0.44
CA LEU A 376 12.93 6.09 -1.09
C LEU A 376 12.54 7.39 -0.40
N TYR A 377 11.29 7.51 0.06
CA TYR A 377 10.82 8.66 0.85
C TYR A 377 11.58 8.79 2.18
N LEU A 378 11.87 7.68 2.85
CA LEU A 378 12.63 7.64 4.09
C LEU A 378 14.15 7.72 3.87
N GLY A 379 14.63 7.59 2.63
CA GLY A 379 16.05 7.63 2.27
C GLY A 379 16.83 6.40 2.74
N VAL A 380 16.23 5.22 2.65
CA VAL A 380 16.53 4.09 3.55
C VAL A 380 16.63 2.74 2.86
#